data_AF-A0A925EW10-F1
#
_entry.id   AF-A0A925EW10-F1
#
_cell.length_a   1.000
_cell.length_b   1.000
_cell.length_c   1.000
_cell.angle_alpha   90.00
_cell.angle_beta   90.00
_cell.angle_gamma   90.00
#
_symmetry.space_group_name_H-M   'P 1'
#
loop_
_entity.id
_entity.type
_entity.pdbx_description
1 polymer ?
#
loop_
_entity_poly.entity_id
_entity_poly.type
_entity_poly.pdbx_seq_one_letter_code
_entity_poly.pdbx_strand_id
1 'polypeptide(L)' 'MSYFNPEDLKKFGDIVDLQPEMGKKFFEWYGEVFKEGALTVREKNLIALAVAHTVQCP' A
#
# COMPACT_ATOMS: atom_id res chain seq x y z
N MET A 1 -10.86 14.55 -16.83
CA MET A 1 -9.55 13.90 -17.04
C MET A 1 -9.03 13.49 -15.68
N SER A 2 -8.97 12.19 -15.39
CA SER A 2 -8.36 11.67 -14.17
C SER A 2 -6.88 11.40 -14.46
N TYR A 3 -5.98 11.76 -13.54
CA TYR A 3 -4.52 11.56 -13.66
C TYR A 3 -4.14 10.07 -13.75
N PHE A 4 -4.98 9.18 -13.21
CA PHE A 4 -4.85 7.73 -13.28
C PHE A 4 -6.25 7.10 -13.44
N ASN A 5 -6.31 5.84 -13.85
CA ASN A 5 -7.55 5.08 -13.94
C ASN A 5 -7.84 4.36 -12.60
N PRO A 6 -8.94 4.68 -11.88
CA PRO A 6 -9.25 4.05 -10.60
C PRO A 6 -9.37 2.52 -10.65
N GLU A 7 -9.73 1.95 -11.79
CA GLU A 7 -9.80 0.50 -11.97
C GLU A 7 -8.43 -0.19 -11.88
N ASP A 8 -7.33 0.55 -12.12
CA ASP A 8 -5.97 -0.01 -12.02
C ASP A 8 -5.51 -0.15 -10.57
N LEU A 9 -6.14 0.52 -9.59
CA LEU A 9 -5.85 0.31 -8.17
C LEU A 9 -6.12 -1.13 -7.73
N LYS A 10 -7.13 -1.79 -8.34
CA LYS A 10 -7.45 -3.20 -8.08
C LYS A 10 -6.33 -4.14 -8.56
N LYS A 11 -5.49 -3.68 -9.49
CA LYS A 11 -4.36 -4.43 -10.07
C LYS A 11 -3.05 -4.17 -9.33
N PHE A 12 -3.07 -3.45 -8.20
CA PHE A 12 -1.84 -3.15 -7.44
C PHE A 12 -1.09 -4.41 -7.00
N GLY A 13 -1.78 -5.53 -6.77
CA GLY A 13 -1.13 -6.80 -6.49
C GLY A 13 -0.29 -7.34 -7.65
N ASP A 14 -0.68 -7.02 -8.88
CA ASP A 14 -0.09 -7.56 -10.11
C ASP A 14 1.28 -6.92 -10.43
N ILE A 15 1.69 -5.87 -9.70
CA ILE A 15 3.01 -5.21 -9.88
C ILE A 15 4.18 -6.18 -9.67
N VAL A 16 3.95 -7.30 -8.97
CA VAL A 16 4.96 -8.34 -8.76
C VAL A 16 5.27 -9.14 -10.02
N ASP A 17 4.37 -9.18 -11.01
CA ASP A 17 4.50 -10.03 -12.19
C ASP A 17 5.72 -9.65 -13.04
N LEU A 18 6.03 -8.35 -13.09
CA LEU A 18 7.17 -7.83 -13.84
C LEU A 18 8.50 -7.97 -13.09
N GLN A 19 8.46 -8.03 -11.76
CA GLN A 19 9.65 -8.22 -10.93
C GLN A 19 9.32 -9.01 -9.64
N PRO A 20 9.27 -10.35 -9.73
CA PRO A 20 8.79 -11.19 -8.64
C PRO A 20 9.64 -11.10 -7.37
N GLU A 21 10.96 -10.99 -7.51
CA GLU A 21 11.86 -10.96 -6.34
C GLU A 21 11.68 -9.68 -5.51
N MET A 22 11.67 -8.52 -6.19
CA MET A 22 11.50 -7.24 -5.51
C MET A 22 10.06 -7.03 -5.04
N GLY A 23 9.09 -7.48 -5.84
CA GLY A 23 7.68 -7.49 -5.46
C GLY A 23 7.45 -8.27 -4.18
N LYS A 24 7.99 -9.48 -4.07
CA LYS A 24 7.90 -10.28 -2.84
C LYS A 24 8.49 -9.56 -1.63
N LYS A 25 9.70 -9.00 -1.74
CA LYS A 25 10.34 -8.23 -0.66
C LYS A 25 9.50 -7.02 -0.24
N PHE A 26 8.91 -6.31 -1.20
CA PHE A 26 8.03 -5.17 -0.94
C PHE A 26 6.77 -5.59 -0.18
N PHE A 27 6.06 -6.63 -0.62
CA PHE A 27 4.83 -7.08 0.03
C PHE A 27 5.08 -7.74 1.39
N GLU A 28 6.22 -8.41 1.59
CA GLU A 28 6.65 -8.90 2.90
C GLU A 28 6.82 -7.75 3.89
N TRP A 29 7.58 -6.71 3.52
CA TRP A 29 7.74 -5.51 4.34
C TRP A 29 6.41 -4.78 4.56
N TYR A 30 5.62 -4.58 3.50
CA TYR A 30 4.33 -3.89 3.53
C TYR A 30 3.38 -4.59 4.52
N GLY A 31 3.25 -5.91 4.44
CA GLY A 31 2.43 -6.68 5.37
C GLY A 31 2.94 -6.64 6.81
N GLU A 32 4.26 -6.71 7.02
CA GLU A 32 4.86 -6.67 8.35
C GLU A 32 4.61 -5.34 9.07
N VAL A 33 4.73 -4.21 8.36
CA VAL A 33 4.53 -2.88 8.95
C VAL A 33 3.13 -2.70 9.52
N PHE A 34 2.09 -3.31 8.93
CA PHE A 34 0.71 -3.19 9.39
C PHE A 34 0.32 -4.14 10.52
N LYS A 35 1.19 -5.09 10.92
CA LYS A 35 0.93 -5.97 12.06
C LYS A 35 0.89 -5.20 13.38
N GLU A 36 0.26 -5.78 14.39
CA GLU A 36 0.19 -5.20 15.73
C GLU A 36 1.59 -5.09 16.37
N GLY A 37 1.81 -4.04 17.16
CA GLY A 37 3.09 -3.78 17.82
C GLY A 37 2.95 -2.65 18.82
N ALA A 38 3.81 -1.62 18.73
CA ALA A 38 3.68 -0.41 19.56
C ALA A 38 2.38 0.37 19.32
N LEU A 39 1.78 0.20 18.14
CA LEU A 39 0.48 0.74 17.77
C LEU A 39 -0.44 -0.41 17.34
N THR A 40 -1.73 -0.23 17.57
CA THR A 40 -2.76 -1.12 17.07
C THR A 40 -2.83 -1.09 15.55
N VAL A 41 -3.39 -2.15 14.96
CA VAL A 41 -3.67 -2.22 13.52
C VAL A 41 -4.55 -1.03 13.07
N ARG A 42 -5.52 -0.61 13.89
CA ARG A 42 -6.40 0.52 13.59
C ARG A 42 -5.63 1.85 13.51
N GLU A 43 -4.75 2.12 14.46
CA GLU A 43 -3.97 3.37 14.48
C GLU A 43 -3.05 3.46 13.27
N LYS A 44 -2.37 2.36 12.91
CA LYS A 44 -1.51 2.32 11.72
C LYS A 44 -2.29 2.59 10.42
N ASN A 45 -3.48 2.03 10.28
CA ASN A 45 -4.35 2.29 9.14
C ASN A 45 -4.81 3.75 9.06
N LEU A 46 -5.13 4.37 10.20
CA LEU A 46 -5.51 5.80 10.23
C LEU A 46 -4.33 6.71 9.85
N ILE A 47 -3.12 6.41 10.32
CA ILE A 47 -1.90 7.13 9.93
C ILE A 47 -1.66 6.96 8.42
N ALA A 48 -1.76 5.74 7.90
CA ALA A 48 -1.60 5.46 6.46
C ALA A 48 -2.61 6.24 5.61
N LEU A 49 -3.88 6.29 6.03
CA LEU A 49 -4.91 7.09 5.35
C LEU A 49 -4.59 8.60 5.38
N ALA A 50 -4.13 9.12 6.52
CA ALA A 50 -3.73 10.53 6.64
C ALA A 50 -2.53 10.84 5.71
N VAL A 51 -1.54 9.95 5.65
CA VAL A 51 -0.40 10.09 4.74
C VAL A 51 -0.85 10.04 3.29
N ALA A 52 -1.66 9.05 2.90
CA ALA A 52 -2.20 8.92 1.54
C ALA A 52 -2.95 10.19 1.11
N HIS A 53 -3.81 10.72 1.99
CA HIS A 53 -4.53 11.97 1.72
C HIS A 53 -3.60 13.18 1.56
N THR A 54 -2.58 13.32 2.42
CA THR A 54 -1.64 14.46 2.37
C THR A 54 -0.76 14.46 1.13
N VAL A 55 -0.34 13.28 0.65
CA VAL A 55 0.46 13.15 -0.59
C VAL A 55 -0.37 13.01 -1.85
N GLN A 56 -1.70 13.13 -1.75
CA GLN A 56 -2.64 12.95 -2.86
C GLN A 56 -2.52 11.57 -3.53
N CYS A 57 -2.19 10.54 -2.75
CA CYS A 57 -2.30 9.16 -3.20
C CYS A 57 -3.80 8.81 -3.26
N PRO A 58 -4.29 8.41 -4.44
CA PRO A 58 -5.70 8.10 -4.62
C PRO A 58 -6.17 6.82 -3.95
#